data_AF-A0A529HMT7-F1
#
_entry.id   AF-A0A529HMT7-F1
#
_cell.length_a   1.000
_cell.length_b   1.000
_cell.length_c   1.000
_cell.angle_alpha   90.00
_cell.angle_beta   90.00
_cell.angle_gamma   90.00
#
_symmetry.space_group_name_H-M   'P 1'
#
loop_
_entity.id
_entity.type
_entity.pdbx_description
1 polymer ?
#
loop_
_entity_poly.entity_id
_entity_poly.type
_entity_poly.pdbx_seq_one_letter_code
_entity_poly.pdbx_strand_id
1 'polypeptide(L)'
;RSRVLLPLRPPHSLMCFFTLAADLGRPCAVESPSDLIDPDTGETVFEMLREIAALLDPECLTMDPIAVFEKMAEAGSRIACAPLIYGYVPYATAGFRPNRLFFCDMPTVGGNGPVGSALGGTGIAVSAFSAAGEEAIDFA
;
A
#
# COMPACT_ATOMS: atom_id res chain seq x y z
N ARG A 1 -15.35 -13.71 12.48
CA ARG A 1 -13.96 -13.28 12.15
C ARG A 1 -14.01 -12.52 10.85
N SER A 2 -13.32 -11.39 10.75
CA SER A 2 -13.28 -10.57 9.53
C SER A 2 -12.77 -11.39 8.34
N ARG A 3 -13.32 -11.13 7.14
CA ARG A 3 -12.83 -11.70 5.87
C ARG A 3 -11.96 -10.70 5.11
N VAL A 4 -11.49 -9.66 5.79
CA VAL A 4 -10.66 -8.60 5.25
C VAL A 4 -9.31 -8.62 5.97
N LEU A 5 -8.23 -8.48 5.21
CA LEU A 5 -6.88 -8.24 5.75
C LEU A 5 -6.36 -6.91 5.22
N LEU A 6 -5.49 -6.25 5.98
CA LEU A 6 -4.81 -5.02 5.55
C LEU A 6 -3.40 -5.04 6.15
N PRO A 7 -2.33 -4.80 5.38
CA PRO A 7 -0.99 -4.78 5.94
C PRO A 7 -0.77 -3.48 6.71
N LEU A 8 -0.63 -3.57 8.04
CA LEU A 8 -0.46 -2.42 8.91
C LEU A 8 0.91 -2.38 9.61
N ARG A 9 1.80 -3.36 9.36
CA ARG A 9 3.19 -3.29 9.84
C ARG A 9 3.85 -2.03 9.27
N PRO A 10 4.57 -1.22 10.08
CA PRO A 10 5.36 -0.12 9.53
C PRO A 10 6.31 -0.62 8.42
N PRO A 11 6.38 0.05 7.25
CA PRO A 11 5.80 1.35 6.91
C PRO A 11 4.40 1.32 6.25
N HIS A 12 3.74 0.16 6.15
CA HIS A 12 2.51 0.00 5.35
C HIS A 12 1.30 0.77 5.88
N SER A 13 1.20 0.94 7.21
CA SER A 13 0.18 1.82 7.80
C SER A 13 0.33 3.29 7.37
N LEU A 14 1.56 3.77 7.18
CA LEU A 14 1.82 5.11 6.62
C LEU A 14 1.39 5.19 5.14
N MET A 15 1.56 4.12 4.37
CA MET A 15 1.10 4.08 2.97
C MET A 15 -0.42 4.08 2.86
N CYS A 16 -1.11 3.44 3.80
CA CYS A 16 -2.57 3.53 3.92
C CYS A 16 -2.99 4.98 4.21
N PHE A 17 -2.29 5.66 5.12
CA PHE A 17 -2.53 7.07 5.42
C PHE A 17 -2.35 7.96 4.18
N PHE A 18 -1.24 7.83 3.45
CA PHE A 18 -1.00 8.59 2.21
C PHE A 18 -2.07 8.31 1.14
N THR A 19 -2.49 7.07 1.01
CA THR A 19 -3.54 6.68 0.05
C THR A 19 -4.89 7.31 0.40
N LEU A 20 -5.28 7.28 1.68
CA LEU A 20 -6.53 7.88 2.14
C LEU A 20 -6.51 9.41 2.02
N ALA A 21 -5.39 10.06 2.35
CA ALA A 21 -5.22 11.50 2.17
C ALA A 21 -5.34 11.92 0.70
N ALA A 22 -4.71 11.15 -0.20
CA ALA A 22 -4.80 11.36 -1.63
C ALA A 22 -6.23 11.15 -2.18
N ASP A 23 -6.95 10.12 -1.71
CA ASP A 23 -8.35 9.86 -2.09
C ASP A 23 -9.32 10.97 -1.64
N LEU A 24 -9.04 11.62 -0.50
CA LEU A 24 -9.73 12.83 -0.08
C LEU A 24 -9.41 14.06 -0.93
N GLY A 25 -8.52 13.95 -1.92
CA GLY A 25 -8.05 15.06 -2.74
C GLY A 25 -7.08 16.00 -2.04
N ARG A 26 -6.51 15.57 -0.89
CA ARG A 26 -5.57 16.34 -0.08
C ARG A 26 -4.29 15.52 0.15
N PRO A 27 -3.53 15.19 -0.92
CA PRO A 27 -2.33 14.38 -0.80
C PRO A 27 -1.29 15.05 0.08
N CYS A 28 -0.48 14.24 0.77
CA CYS A 28 0.62 14.76 1.57
C CYS A 28 1.65 15.50 0.72
N ALA A 29 2.26 16.53 1.29
CA ALA A 29 3.32 17.30 0.65
C ALA A 29 4.57 16.45 0.41
N VAL A 30 5.23 16.68 -0.73
CA VAL A 30 6.47 16.00 -1.13
C VAL A 30 7.68 16.94 -1.17
N GLU A 31 7.46 18.23 -0.92
CA GLU A 31 8.50 19.26 -0.94
C GLU A 31 8.79 19.77 0.47
N SER A 32 10.03 20.19 0.70
CA SER A 32 10.42 20.94 1.90
C SER A 32 10.55 22.43 1.54
N PRO A 33 10.20 23.38 2.42
CA PRO A 33 9.90 23.23 3.85
C PRO A 33 8.39 23.28 4.22
N SER A 34 7.53 22.52 3.55
CA SER A 34 6.10 22.42 3.94
C SER A 34 5.85 21.35 5.01
N ASP A 35 4.81 21.55 5.81
CA ASP A 35 4.25 20.49 6.65
C ASP A 35 3.77 19.32 5.78
N LEU A 36 3.85 18.09 6.31
CA LEU A 36 3.47 16.88 5.58
C LEU A 36 1.99 16.92 5.13
N ILE A 37 1.11 17.43 5.98
CA ILE A 37 -0.34 17.52 5.74
C ILE A 37 -0.93 18.56 6.69
N ASP A 38 -2.05 19.20 6.32
CA ASP A 38 -2.76 20.06 7.26
C ASP A 38 -3.38 19.23 8.41
N PRO A 39 -3.42 19.77 9.65
CA PRO A 39 -3.86 19.02 10.83
C PRO A 39 -5.27 18.42 10.71
N ASP A 40 -6.23 19.16 10.16
CA ASP A 40 -7.64 18.73 10.06
C ASP A 40 -7.78 17.50 9.13
N THR A 41 -7.11 17.52 7.98
CA THR A 41 -7.06 16.33 7.10
C THR A 41 -6.32 15.19 7.78
N GLY A 42 -5.20 15.49 8.46
CA GLY A 42 -4.41 14.48 9.14
C GLY A 42 -5.21 13.75 10.22
N GLU A 43 -5.97 14.48 11.03
CA GLU A 43 -6.87 13.93 12.04
C GLU A 43 -7.96 13.05 11.39
N THR A 44 -8.59 13.55 10.33
CA THR A 44 -9.62 12.81 9.58
C THR A 44 -9.08 11.47 9.05
N VAL A 45 -7.91 11.49 8.41
CA VAL A 45 -7.30 10.28 7.84
C VAL A 45 -6.86 9.31 8.93
N PHE A 46 -6.28 9.83 10.02
CA PHE A 46 -5.87 9.01 11.14
C PHE A 46 -7.06 8.32 11.80
N GLU A 47 -8.17 9.04 11.98
CA GLU A 47 -9.39 8.49 12.56
C GLU A 47 -10.00 7.40 11.66
N MET A 48 -10.07 7.60 10.35
CA MET A 48 -10.48 6.55 9.41
C MET A 48 -9.60 5.29 9.52
N LEU A 49 -8.27 5.47 9.57
CA LEU A 49 -7.34 4.34 9.71
C LEU A 49 -7.51 3.63 11.05
N ARG A 50 -7.78 4.37 12.14
CA ARG A 50 -8.07 3.83 13.47
C ARG A 50 -9.34 2.99 13.47
N GLU A 51 -10.42 3.48 12.86
CA GLU A 51 -11.69 2.75 12.74
C GLU A 51 -11.52 1.47 11.93
N ILE A 52 -10.81 1.53 10.79
CA ILE A 52 -10.50 0.34 9.98
C ILE A 52 -9.70 -0.67 10.81
N ALA A 53 -8.63 -0.23 11.48
CA ALA A 53 -7.80 -1.12 12.30
C ALA A 53 -8.58 -1.80 13.42
N ALA A 54 -9.57 -1.13 14.02
CA ALA A 54 -10.42 -1.70 15.08
C ALA A 54 -11.34 -2.84 14.58
N LEU A 55 -11.64 -2.91 13.28
CA LEU A 55 -12.48 -3.94 12.66
C LEU A 55 -11.67 -5.15 12.13
N LEU A 56 -10.36 -5.00 12.04
CA LEU A 56 -9.46 -6.02 11.50
C LEU A 56 -9.00 -7.01 12.57
N ASP A 57 -8.49 -8.15 12.11
CA ASP A 57 -7.76 -9.06 13.00
C ASP A 57 -6.47 -8.35 13.48
N PRO A 58 -6.16 -8.32 14.79
CA PRO A 58 -4.95 -7.67 15.32
C PRO A 58 -3.64 -8.15 14.67
N GLU A 59 -3.62 -9.36 14.10
CA GLU A 59 -2.49 -9.87 13.32
C GLU A 59 -2.11 -8.95 12.14
N CYS A 60 -3.05 -8.17 11.61
CA CYS A 60 -2.79 -7.20 10.54
C CYS A 60 -1.68 -6.19 10.89
N LEU A 61 -1.49 -5.88 12.18
CA LEU A 61 -0.44 -4.98 12.67
C LEU A 61 0.98 -5.53 12.47
N THR A 62 1.14 -6.83 12.21
CA THR A 62 2.43 -7.48 11.98
C THR A 62 2.65 -7.88 10.51
N MET A 63 1.63 -7.74 9.67
CA MET A 63 1.65 -8.16 8.27
C MET A 63 2.18 -7.07 7.34
N ASP A 64 3.00 -7.49 6.38
CA ASP A 64 3.31 -6.75 5.16
C ASP A 64 2.44 -7.25 3.99
N PRO A 65 2.48 -6.60 2.80
CA PRO A 65 1.69 -7.02 1.65
C PRO A 65 1.91 -8.48 1.25
N ILE A 66 3.13 -8.99 1.38
CA ILE A 66 3.47 -10.38 1.04
C ILE A 66 2.76 -11.33 2.01
N ALA A 67 2.84 -11.09 3.32
CA ALA A 67 2.17 -11.90 4.33
C ALA A 67 0.63 -11.93 4.13
N VAL A 68 0.05 -10.77 3.77
CA VAL A 68 -1.38 -10.70 3.42
C VAL A 68 -1.68 -11.55 2.18
N PHE A 69 -0.90 -11.42 1.10
CA PHE A 69 -1.15 -12.17 -0.13
C PHE A 69 -0.91 -13.67 0.02
N GLU A 70 0.09 -14.11 0.78
CA GLU A 70 0.27 -15.54 1.10
C GLU A 70 -0.97 -16.09 1.80
N LYS A 71 -1.49 -15.39 2.81
CA LYS A 71 -2.69 -15.79 3.55
C LYS A 71 -3.97 -15.72 2.70
N MET A 72 -4.04 -14.83 1.73
CA MET A 72 -5.16 -14.80 0.77
C MET A 72 -5.06 -15.94 -0.26
N ALA A 73 -3.84 -16.26 -0.70
CA ALA A 73 -3.60 -17.20 -1.79
C ALA A 73 -3.50 -18.67 -1.33
N GLU A 74 -3.45 -18.93 -0.02
CA GLU A 74 -3.43 -20.28 0.56
C GLU A 74 -4.70 -21.08 0.21
N ALA A 75 -4.54 -22.40 0.06
CA ALA A 75 -5.67 -23.30 -0.20
C ALA A 75 -6.68 -23.25 0.97
N GLY A 76 -7.96 -23.05 0.66
CA GLY A 76 -9.01 -22.95 1.67
C GLY A 76 -9.09 -21.60 2.40
N SER A 77 -8.32 -20.59 1.96
CA SER A 77 -8.43 -19.22 2.49
C SER A 77 -9.87 -18.72 2.46
N ARG A 78 -10.28 -18.03 3.52
CA ARG A 78 -11.59 -17.39 3.63
C ARG A 78 -11.52 -15.87 3.48
N ILE A 79 -10.33 -15.33 3.20
CA ILE A 79 -10.13 -13.90 3.02
C ILE A 79 -10.69 -13.50 1.66
N ALA A 80 -11.56 -12.49 1.67
CA ALA A 80 -12.28 -12.02 0.49
C ALA A 80 -11.56 -10.87 -0.20
N CYS A 81 -10.90 -9.98 0.56
CA CYS A 81 -10.19 -8.84 -0.01
C CYS A 81 -9.10 -8.30 0.93
N ALA A 82 -8.19 -7.53 0.33
CA ALA A 82 -7.26 -6.66 1.03
C ALA A 82 -7.27 -5.28 0.35
N PRO A 83 -7.91 -4.25 0.94
CA PRO A 83 -7.91 -2.90 0.36
C PRO A 83 -6.55 -2.21 0.61
N LEU A 84 -6.32 -1.05 -0.01
CA LEU A 84 -5.19 -0.14 0.28
C LEU A 84 -3.80 -0.84 0.29
N ILE A 85 -3.60 -1.82 -0.60
CA ILE A 85 -2.40 -2.67 -0.67
C ILE A 85 -1.72 -2.54 -2.03
N TYR A 86 -0.39 -2.56 -2.05
CA TYR A 86 0.37 -2.61 -3.30
C TYR A 86 0.16 -3.93 -4.05
N GLY A 87 0.04 -3.86 -5.37
CA GLY A 87 -0.11 -5.04 -6.23
C GLY A 87 1.21 -5.78 -6.44
N TYR A 88 1.15 -7.12 -6.41
CA TYR A 88 2.28 -8.00 -6.73
C TYR A 88 1.85 -8.96 -7.84
N VAL A 89 2.34 -8.69 -9.06
CA VAL A 89 1.97 -9.41 -10.28
C VAL A 89 2.01 -10.94 -10.15
N PRO A 90 3.01 -11.56 -9.47
CA PRO A 90 3.04 -13.02 -9.34
C PRO A 90 1.76 -13.63 -8.77
N TYR A 91 1.10 -12.98 -7.81
CA TYR A 91 -0.14 -13.51 -7.22
C TYR A 91 -1.34 -13.49 -8.19
N ALA A 92 -1.27 -12.69 -9.26
CA ALA A 92 -2.24 -12.71 -10.35
C ALA A 92 -1.90 -13.71 -11.46
N THR A 93 -0.77 -14.40 -11.39
CA THR A 93 -0.34 -15.39 -12.38
C THR A 93 -0.93 -16.76 -12.07
N ALA A 94 -1.53 -17.40 -13.07
CA ALA A 94 -2.07 -18.75 -12.93
C ALA A 94 -0.98 -19.73 -12.49
N GLY A 95 -1.25 -20.51 -11.44
CA GLY A 95 -0.33 -21.53 -10.92
C GLY A 95 0.78 -21.02 -9.98
N PHE A 96 0.88 -19.71 -9.70
CA PHE A 96 1.88 -19.18 -8.75
C PHE A 96 1.61 -19.57 -7.29
N ARG A 97 0.32 -19.58 -6.91
CA ARG A 97 -0.18 -20.01 -5.61
C ARG A 97 -1.49 -20.81 -5.79
N PRO A 98 -1.96 -21.56 -4.77
CA PRO A 98 -3.18 -22.35 -4.87
C PRO A 98 -4.40 -21.55 -5.33
N ASN A 99 -4.60 -20.36 -4.75
CA ASN A 99 -5.62 -19.42 -5.18
C ASN A 99 -4.98 -18.24 -5.92
N ARG A 100 -5.43 -17.99 -7.15
CA ARG A 100 -5.06 -16.82 -7.93
C ARG A 100 -5.77 -15.58 -7.38
N LEU A 101 -5.03 -14.52 -7.13
CA LEU A 101 -5.58 -13.25 -6.69
C LEU A 101 -5.96 -12.36 -7.88
N PHE A 102 -6.95 -11.51 -7.69
CA PHE A 102 -7.38 -10.50 -8.65
C PHE A 102 -7.20 -9.12 -8.03
N PHE A 103 -6.77 -8.16 -8.85
CA PHE A 103 -6.58 -6.78 -8.46
C PHE A 103 -7.64 -5.91 -9.16
N CYS A 104 -8.19 -4.96 -8.43
CA CYS A 104 -9.12 -3.95 -8.93
C CYS A 104 -8.81 -2.61 -8.29
N ASP A 105 -9.53 -1.56 -8.72
CA ASP A 105 -9.39 -0.23 -8.15
C ASP A 105 -9.67 -0.24 -6.64
N MET A 106 -9.01 0.68 -5.93
CA MET A 106 -9.14 0.81 -4.48
C MET A 106 -10.54 1.33 -4.06
N PRO A 107 -11.00 1.03 -2.85
CA PRO A 107 -12.21 1.67 -2.30
C PRO A 107 -12.01 3.17 -2.07
N THR A 108 -13.10 3.94 -2.11
CA THR A 108 -13.10 5.42 -2.08
C THR A 108 -13.76 5.95 -0.81
N VAL A 109 -13.24 7.05 -0.25
CA VAL A 109 -13.77 7.76 0.92
C VAL A 109 -14.27 9.19 0.59
N GLY A 110 -13.77 9.83 -0.48
CA GLY A 110 -14.06 11.23 -0.82
C GLY A 110 -15.16 11.49 -1.88
N GLY A 111 -15.83 10.45 -2.39
CA GLY A 111 -16.85 10.59 -3.45
C GLY A 111 -16.32 10.94 -4.85
N ASN A 112 -15.01 11.14 -5.00
CA ASN A 112 -14.34 11.51 -6.25
C ASN A 112 -13.95 10.30 -7.13
N GLY A 113 -14.37 9.09 -6.75
CA GLY A 113 -13.85 7.85 -7.35
C GLY A 113 -12.47 7.49 -6.79
N PRO A 114 -11.83 6.42 -7.28
CA PRO A 114 -10.53 5.95 -6.82
C PRO A 114 -9.42 6.85 -7.36
N VAL A 115 -9.29 8.05 -6.80
CA VAL A 115 -8.39 9.09 -7.28
C VAL A 115 -7.23 9.28 -6.32
N GLY A 116 -6.00 9.09 -6.80
CA GLY A 116 -4.79 9.32 -6.00
C GLY A 116 -4.55 8.22 -4.97
N SER A 117 -3.52 7.41 -5.19
CA SER A 117 -3.02 6.45 -4.21
C SER A 117 -1.54 6.65 -3.97
N ALA A 118 -1.02 6.08 -2.88
CA ALA A 118 0.43 6.00 -2.72
C ALA A 118 0.99 5.17 -3.89
N LEU A 119 1.91 5.76 -4.66
CA LEU A 119 2.63 5.05 -5.70
C LEU A 119 3.92 4.47 -5.10
N GLY A 120 4.02 3.14 -5.15
CA GLY A 120 5.25 2.45 -4.82
C GLY A 120 6.24 2.47 -5.99
N GLY A 121 7.37 1.80 -5.80
CA GLY A 121 8.36 1.63 -6.85
C GLY A 121 9.75 1.42 -6.26
N THR A 122 10.66 0.99 -7.12
CA THR A 122 12.08 0.89 -6.80
C THR A 122 12.83 1.76 -7.80
N GLY A 123 13.44 2.82 -7.31
CA GLY A 123 14.41 3.58 -8.08
C GLY A 123 15.76 2.88 -8.06
N ILE A 124 16.52 3.03 -9.14
CA ILE A 124 17.95 2.69 -9.18
C ILE A 124 18.75 3.99 -9.25
N ALA A 125 19.91 4.00 -8.61
CA ALA A 125 20.81 5.14 -8.61
C ALA A 125 22.24 4.64 -8.83
N VAL A 126 23.01 5.39 -9.62
CA VAL A 126 24.43 5.11 -9.85
C VAL A 126 25.24 5.77 -8.74
N SER A 127 26.10 4.99 -8.08
CA SER A 127 27.00 5.51 -7.05
C SER A 127 28.01 6.47 -7.66
N ALA A 128 28.20 7.62 -7.03
CA ALA A 128 29.24 8.59 -7.41
C ALA A 128 30.67 8.03 -7.30
N PHE A 129 30.85 6.87 -6.64
CA PHE A 129 32.14 6.19 -6.49
C PHE A 129 32.31 5.00 -7.46
N SER A 130 31.39 4.80 -8.40
CA SER A 130 31.51 3.71 -9.38
C SER A 130 32.75 3.90 -10.24
N ALA A 131 33.59 2.86 -10.33
CA ALA A 131 34.70 2.83 -11.28
C ALA A 131 34.24 2.58 -12.73
N ALA A 132 32.98 2.19 -12.92
CA ALA A 132 32.31 1.96 -14.21
C ALA A 132 31.04 2.83 -14.26
N GLY A 133 31.23 4.14 -14.22
CA GLY A 133 30.13 5.11 -14.12
C GLY A 133 29.28 5.16 -15.39
N GLU A 134 29.92 5.18 -16.57
CA GLU A 134 29.22 5.26 -17.85
C GLU A 134 28.38 4.01 -18.11
N GLU A 135 28.93 2.81 -17.87
CA GLU A 135 28.22 1.54 -18.07
C GLU A 135 27.08 1.37 -17.07
N ALA A 136 27.26 1.82 -15.82
CA ALA A 136 26.20 1.78 -14.82
C ALA A 136 25.06 2.77 -15.14
N ILE A 137 25.37 3.91 -15.77
CA ILE A 137 24.36 4.85 -16.28
C ILE A 137 23.64 4.27 -17.49
N ASP A 138 24.35 3.64 -18.42
CA ASP A 138 23.74 3.02 -19.62
C ASP A 138 22.80 1.86 -19.28
N PHE A 139 23.09 1.12 -18.21
CA PHE A 139 22.21 0.07 -17.70
C PHE A 139 20.91 0.61 -17.07
N ALA A 140 20.96 1.81 -16.48
CA ALA A 140 19.90 2.35 -15.62
C ALA A 140 18.76 3.02 -16.41
#